data_AF-H2Y6E1-F1
#
_entry.id   AF-H2Y6E1-F1
#
_cell.length_a   1.000
_cell.length_b   1.000
_cell.length_c   1.000
_cell.angle_alpha   90.00
_cell.angle_beta   90.00
_cell.angle_gamma   90.00
#
_symmetry.space_group_name_H-M   'P 1'
#
loop_
_entity.id
_entity.type
_entity.pdbx_description
1 polymer ?
#
loop_
_entity_poly.entity_id
_entity_poly.type
_entity_poly.pdbx_seq_one_letter_code
_entity_poly.pdbx_strand_id
1 'polypeptide(L)'
;MSETTKEEFNSKIQTLENEVKLKAEEATRCQGDLDRLLGILKETENEKHLKDKKIATFEKRCKEQATKIKSMQNEMIQDAQRKQEALLAAISEKDSNIALLELSQSRKKTNAEEVCLLRREKDSLVQQLKQQTQNRLKLMQQNFDSDPDSNNDGKVKEADAEGIWA
;
A
#
# COMPACT_ATOMS: atom_id res chain seq x y z
N MET A 1 55.26 -52.61 -51.34
CA MET A 1 55.02 -51.41 -50.50
C MET A 1 53.77 -50.63 -50.93
N SER A 2 52.80 -51.21 -51.67
CA SER A 2 51.77 -50.40 -52.38
C SER A 2 50.30 -50.72 -52.11
N GLU A 3 49.96 -51.74 -51.32
CA GLU A 3 48.56 -52.11 -51.00
C GLU A 3 48.21 -51.85 -49.53
N THR A 4 49.07 -52.27 -48.60
CA THR A 4 48.92 -52.04 -47.16
C THR A 4 48.80 -50.57 -46.78
N THR A 5 49.60 -49.70 -47.39
CA THR A 5 49.52 -48.24 -47.16
C THR A 5 48.21 -47.63 -47.66
N LYS A 6 47.59 -48.25 -48.67
CA LYS A 6 46.33 -47.80 -49.28
C LYS A 6 45.13 -48.19 -48.40
N GLU A 7 45.19 -49.37 -47.80
CA GLU A 7 44.21 -49.87 -46.83
C GLU A 7 44.24 -49.11 -45.50
N GLU A 8 45.44 -48.74 -45.01
CA GLU A 8 45.60 -47.87 -43.84
C GLU A 8 45.00 -46.48 -44.10
N PHE A 9 45.23 -45.92 -45.30
CA PHE A 9 44.69 -44.61 -45.68
C PHE A 9 43.16 -44.63 -45.78
N ASN A 10 42.59 -45.67 -46.39
CA ASN A 10 41.14 -45.87 -46.46
C ASN A 10 40.52 -46.02 -45.05
N SER A 11 41.18 -46.74 -44.16
CA SER A 11 40.73 -46.90 -42.77
C SER A 11 40.74 -45.56 -42.01
N LYS A 12 41.75 -44.71 -42.25
CA LYS A 12 41.84 -43.37 -41.68
C LYS A 12 40.74 -42.45 -42.23
N ILE A 13 40.47 -42.51 -43.53
CA ILE A 13 39.36 -41.77 -44.17
C ILE A 13 38.02 -42.16 -43.53
N GLN A 14 37.74 -43.45 -43.41
CA GLN A 14 36.49 -43.94 -42.83
C GLN A 14 36.32 -43.51 -41.37
N THR A 15 37.42 -43.46 -40.61
CA THR A 15 37.39 -42.95 -39.22
C THR A 15 37.02 -41.48 -39.18
N LEU A 16 37.64 -40.65 -40.04
CA LEU A 16 37.35 -39.22 -40.14
C LEU A 16 35.90 -38.96 -40.61
N GLU A 17 35.39 -39.73 -41.56
CA GLU A 17 34.00 -39.63 -42.01
C GLU A 17 33.00 -39.91 -40.87
N ASN A 18 33.28 -40.93 -40.04
CA ASN A 18 32.48 -41.24 -38.87
C ASN A 18 32.54 -40.14 -37.81
N GLU A 19 33.73 -39.57 -37.56
CA GLU A 19 33.90 -38.44 -36.63
C GLU A 19 33.13 -37.20 -37.09
N VAL A 20 33.21 -36.87 -38.39
CA VAL A 20 32.46 -35.76 -38.99
C VAL A 20 30.96 -35.97 -38.83
N LYS A 21 30.47 -37.19 -39.10
CA LYS A 21 29.06 -37.53 -38.94
C LYS A 21 28.59 -37.38 -37.49
N LEU A 22 29.37 -37.90 -36.54
CA LEU A 22 29.05 -37.81 -35.11
C LEU A 22 29.03 -36.35 -34.63
N LYS A 23 29.99 -35.53 -35.08
CA LYS A 23 30.01 -34.10 -34.78
C LYS A 23 28.83 -33.34 -35.37
N ALA A 24 28.37 -33.71 -36.58
CA ALA A 24 27.19 -33.12 -37.18
C ALA A 24 25.90 -33.48 -36.41
N GLU A 25 25.78 -34.72 -35.94
CA GLU A 25 24.67 -35.16 -35.09
C GLU A 25 24.68 -34.44 -33.72
N GLU A 26 25.85 -34.29 -33.11
CA GLU A 26 26.04 -33.48 -31.88
C GLU A 26 25.63 -32.03 -32.10
N ALA A 27 26.11 -31.38 -33.16
CA ALA A 27 25.75 -30.00 -33.48
C ALA A 27 24.24 -29.82 -33.70
N THR A 28 23.59 -30.77 -34.38
CA THR A 28 22.14 -30.76 -34.60
C THR A 28 21.38 -30.89 -33.27
N ARG A 29 21.85 -31.73 -32.36
CA ARG A 29 21.28 -31.89 -31.02
C ARG A 29 21.41 -30.62 -30.20
N CYS A 30 22.63 -30.05 -30.15
CA CYS A 30 22.89 -28.79 -29.46
C CYS A 30 22.06 -27.63 -30.03
N GLN A 31 21.85 -27.60 -31.34
CA GLN A 31 20.99 -26.59 -31.97
C GLN A 31 19.54 -26.71 -31.47
N GLY A 32 19.01 -27.94 -31.36
CA GLY A 32 17.67 -28.17 -30.81
C GLY A 32 17.53 -27.75 -29.34
N ASP A 33 18.56 -28.00 -28.53
CA ASP A 33 18.59 -27.55 -27.13
C ASP A 33 18.63 -26.02 -27.02
N LEU A 34 19.41 -25.36 -27.89
CA LEU A 34 19.48 -23.90 -27.97
C LEU A 34 18.11 -23.30 -28.31
N ASP A 35 17.44 -23.82 -29.34
CA ASP A 35 16.13 -23.33 -29.77
C ASP A 35 15.07 -23.50 -28.67
N ARG A 36 15.10 -24.64 -27.95
CA ARG A 36 14.23 -24.88 -26.80
C ARG A 36 14.49 -23.89 -25.66
N LEU A 37 15.76 -23.68 -25.30
CA LEU A 37 16.12 -22.74 -24.22
C LEU A 37 15.75 -21.30 -24.57
N LEU A 38 15.92 -20.89 -25.83
CA LEU A 38 15.46 -19.58 -26.32
C LEU A 38 13.94 -19.44 -26.23
N GLY A 39 13.17 -20.50 -26.48
CA GLY A 39 11.73 -20.52 -26.26
C GLY A 39 11.36 -20.26 -24.80
N ILE A 40 11.96 -21.02 -23.88
CA ILE A 40 11.73 -20.88 -22.43
C ILE A 40 12.10 -19.47 -21.94
N LEU A 41 13.22 -18.92 -22.43
CA LEU A 41 13.68 -17.59 -22.06
C LEU A 41 12.65 -16.52 -22.47
N LYS A 42 12.15 -16.57 -23.71
CA LYS A 42 11.12 -15.64 -24.21
C LYS A 42 9.82 -15.75 -23.42
N GLU A 43 9.38 -16.96 -23.10
CA GLU A 43 8.18 -17.18 -22.28
C GLU A 43 8.36 -16.59 -20.88
N THR A 44 9.51 -16.86 -20.25
CA THR A 44 9.84 -16.34 -18.90
C THR A 44 9.93 -14.82 -18.89
N GLU A 45 10.53 -14.21 -19.92
CA GLU A 45 10.61 -12.76 -20.09
C GLU A 45 9.21 -12.14 -20.24
N ASN A 46 8.35 -12.75 -21.05
CA ASN A 46 6.97 -12.32 -21.22
C ASN A 46 6.17 -12.42 -19.91
N GLU A 47 6.32 -13.53 -19.18
CA GLU A 47 5.68 -13.71 -17.87
C GLU A 47 6.14 -12.67 -16.86
N LYS A 48 7.45 -12.38 -16.82
CA LYS A 48 8.01 -11.33 -15.97
C LYS A 48 7.36 -9.98 -16.30
N HIS A 49 7.32 -9.60 -17.57
CA HIS A 49 6.73 -8.35 -18.00
C HIS A 49 5.22 -8.24 -17.67
N LEU A 50 4.47 -9.36 -17.76
CA LEU A 50 3.06 -9.39 -17.33
C LEU A 50 2.91 -9.25 -15.81
N LYS A 51 3.81 -9.87 -15.03
CA LYS A 51 3.84 -9.73 -13.57
C LYS A 51 4.18 -8.30 -13.17
N ASP A 52 5.18 -7.67 -13.80
CA ASP A 52 5.55 -6.27 -13.56
C ASP A 52 4.37 -5.33 -13.83
N LYS A 53 3.62 -5.54 -14.92
CA LYS A 53 2.38 -4.80 -15.20
C LYS A 53 1.32 -4.98 -14.12
N LYS A 54 1.13 -6.20 -13.59
CA LYS A 54 0.20 -6.47 -12.49
C LYS A 54 0.64 -5.83 -11.18
N ILE A 55 1.94 -5.83 -10.88
CA ILE A 55 2.50 -5.15 -9.71
C ILE A 55 2.20 -3.65 -9.81
N ALA A 56 2.50 -3.02 -10.94
CA ALA A 56 2.25 -1.60 -11.15
C ALA A 56 0.75 -1.22 -10.96
N THR A 57 -0.18 -2.06 -11.42
CA THR A 57 -1.62 -1.81 -11.22
C THR A 57 -2.04 -1.98 -9.77
N PHE A 58 -1.53 -2.99 -9.06
CA PHE A 58 -1.80 -3.16 -7.63
C PHE A 58 -1.21 -2.03 -6.80
N GLU A 59 0.03 -1.61 -7.06
CA GLU A 59 0.65 -0.48 -6.38
C GLU A 59 -0.15 0.82 -6.56
N LYS A 60 -0.61 1.08 -7.78
CA LYS A 60 -1.49 2.23 -8.06
C LYS A 60 -2.77 2.17 -7.23
N ARG A 61 -3.44 1.00 -7.21
CA ARG A 61 -4.68 0.81 -6.45
C ARG A 61 -4.44 0.97 -4.94
N CYS A 62 -3.33 0.46 -4.40
CA CYS A 62 -2.97 0.66 -3.00
C CYS A 62 -2.77 2.13 -2.65
N LYS A 63 -2.08 2.89 -3.52
CA LYS A 63 -1.91 4.35 -3.35
C LYS A 63 -3.25 5.09 -3.35
N GLU A 64 -4.13 4.78 -4.30
CA GLU A 64 -5.48 5.34 -4.38
C GLU A 64 -6.35 4.99 -3.16
N GLN A 65 -6.21 3.77 -2.64
CA GLN A 65 -6.92 3.36 -1.44
C GLN A 65 -6.39 4.06 -0.19
N ALA A 66 -5.07 4.24 -0.07
CA ALA A 66 -4.45 4.97 1.02
C ALA A 66 -4.89 6.45 1.04
N THR A 67 -4.97 7.11 -0.11
CA THR A 67 -5.48 8.50 -0.19
C THR A 67 -6.95 8.58 0.19
N LYS A 68 -7.77 7.60 -0.22
CA LYS A 68 -9.19 7.51 0.16
C LYS A 68 -9.37 7.28 1.66
N ILE A 69 -8.55 6.45 2.30
CA ILE A 69 -8.58 6.25 3.74
C ILE A 69 -8.25 7.57 4.46
N LYS A 70 -7.21 8.28 4.02
CA LYS A 70 -6.86 9.59 4.59
C LYS A 70 -7.99 10.61 4.40
N SER A 71 -8.66 10.64 3.25
CA SER A 71 -9.79 11.55 3.04
C SER A 71 -10.97 11.23 3.95
N MET A 72 -11.34 9.96 4.08
CA MET A 72 -12.40 9.52 5.00
C MET A 72 -12.06 9.82 6.47
N GLN A 73 -10.80 9.64 6.88
CA GLN A 73 -10.33 10.00 8.21
C GLN A 73 -10.47 11.51 8.45
N ASN A 74 -10.07 12.34 7.50
CA ASN A 74 -10.23 13.79 7.60
C ASN A 74 -11.70 14.20 7.69
N GLU A 75 -12.58 13.62 6.88
CA GLU A 75 -14.03 13.85 6.94
C GLU A 75 -14.59 13.47 8.32
N MET A 76 -14.20 12.32 8.86
CA MET A 76 -14.65 11.85 10.17
C MET A 76 -14.18 12.78 11.31
N ILE A 77 -12.96 13.32 11.22
CA ILE A 77 -12.45 14.33 12.16
C ILE A 77 -13.24 15.63 12.03
N GLN A 78 -13.50 16.11 10.82
CA GLN A 78 -14.29 17.32 10.57
C GLN A 78 -15.72 17.17 11.12
N ASP A 79 -16.37 16.03 10.91
CA ASP A 79 -17.71 15.77 11.45
C ASP A 79 -17.71 15.72 12.98
N ALA A 80 -16.66 15.15 13.59
CA ALA A 80 -16.49 15.19 15.03
C ALA A 80 -16.29 16.63 15.56
N GLN A 81 -15.59 17.49 14.82
CA GLN A 81 -15.43 18.91 15.14
C GLN A 81 -16.76 19.67 15.02
N ARG A 82 -17.48 19.52 13.90
CA ARG A 82 -18.81 20.13 13.70
C ARG A 82 -19.80 19.77 14.80
N LYS A 83 -19.83 18.50 15.21
CA LYS A 83 -20.66 18.05 16.34
C LYS A 83 -20.26 18.73 17.65
N GLN A 84 -18.96 18.89 17.90
CA GLN A 84 -18.46 19.56 19.09
C GLN A 84 -18.85 21.05 19.10
N GLU A 85 -18.69 21.72 17.95
CA GLU A 85 -19.09 23.12 17.77
C GLU A 85 -20.59 23.32 17.97
N ALA A 86 -21.42 22.42 17.46
CA ALA A 86 -22.87 22.47 17.66
C ALA A 86 -23.26 22.32 19.15
N LEU A 87 -22.61 21.42 19.89
CA LEU A 87 -22.84 21.29 21.35
C LEU A 87 -22.41 22.54 22.12
N LEU A 88 -21.24 23.11 21.77
CA LEU A 88 -20.76 24.35 22.37
C LEU A 88 -21.71 25.52 22.10
N ALA A 89 -22.22 25.64 20.87
CA ALA A 89 -23.22 26.65 20.52
C ALA A 89 -24.51 26.48 21.33
N ALA A 90 -25.02 25.25 21.47
CA ALA A 90 -26.20 24.96 22.28
C ALA A 90 -25.99 25.30 23.76
N ILE A 91 -24.82 25.00 24.33
CA ILE A 91 -24.46 25.39 25.71
C ILE A 91 -24.46 26.92 25.85
N SER A 92 -23.83 27.62 24.91
CA SER A 92 -23.77 29.09 24.91
C SER A 92 -25.17 29.72 24.79
N GLU A 93 -26.06 29.13 24.00
CA GLU A 93 -27.46 29.56 23.89
C GLU A 93 -28.19 29.40 25.23
N LYS A 94 -28.00 28.27 25.92
CA LYS A 94 -28.58 28.04 27.26
C LYS A 94 -28.03 29.04 28.27
N ASP A 95 -26.74 29.35 28.26
CA ASP A 95 -26.14 30.36 29.15
C ASP A 95 -26.69 31.76 28.87
N SER A 96 -26.90 32.14 27.60
CA SER A 96 -27.55 33.39 27.22
C SER A 96 -29.00 33.45 27.74
N ASN A 97 -29.77 32.38 27.55
CA ASN A 97 -31.16 32.31 28.02
C ASN A 97 -31.27 32.39 29.55
N ILE A 98 -30.37 31.72 30.28
CA ILE A 98 -30.27 31.82 31.74
C ILE A 98 -29.99 33.27 32.15
N ALA A 99 -29.00 33.92 31.53
CA ALA A 99 -28.65 35.31 31.83
C ALA A 99 -29.82 36.26 31.57
N LEU A 100 -30.54 36.09 30.45
CA LEU A 100 -31.73 36.90 30.13
C LEU A 100 -32.84 36.71 31.17
N LEU A 101 -33.14 35.46 31.56
CA LEU A 101 -34.16 35.18 32.56
C LEU A 101 -33.80 35.73 33.94
N GLU A 102 -32.52 35.65 34.33
CA GLU A 102 -32.01 36.16 35.60
C GLU A 102 -32.01 37.70 35.65
N LEU A 103 -31.74 38.36 34.52
CA LEU A 103 -31.86 39.82 34.39
C LEU A 103 -33.32 40.28 34.34
N SER A 104 -34.24 39.45 33.83
CA SER A 104 -35.68 39.70 33.85
C SER A 104 -36.28 39.47 35.26
N GLN A 105 -35.92 40.33 36.22
CA GLN A 105 -36.31 40.25 37.64
C GLN A 105 -37.81 40.45 37.95
N SER A 106 -38.75 40.09 37.07
CA SER A 106 -40.16 39.96 37.46
C SER A 106 -40.28 38.69 38.31
N ARG A 107 -40.59 38.83 39.60
CA ARG A 107 -40.66 37.79 40.63
C ARG A 107 -41.76 36.73 40.38
N LYS A 108 -41.72 36.05 39.24
CA LYS A 108 -42.60 34.93 38.94
C LYS A 108 -41.85 33.64 39.28
N LYS A 109 -42.47 32.77 40.08
CA LYS A 109 -41.93 31.43 40.41
C LYS A 109 -41.57 30.63 39.16
N THR A 110 -42.29 30.86 38.06
CA THR A 110 -42.06 30.27 36.74
C THR A 110 -40.65 30.56 36.19
N ASN A 111 -40.13 31.78 36.34
CA ASN A 111 -38.80 32.13 35.83
C ASN A 111 -37.68 31.39 36.59
N ALA A 112 -37.87 31.17 37.90
CA ALA A 112 -36.90 30.43 38.72
C ALA A 112 -36.92 28.92 38.39
N GLU A 113 -38.09 28.37 38.11
CA GLU A 113 -38.25 26.98 37.67
C GLU A 113 -37.65 26.77 36.27
N GLU A 114 -37.89 27.71 35.33
CA GLU A 114 -37.30 27.70 33.99
C GLU A 114 -35.77 27.78 34.02
N VAL A 115 -35.21 28.68 34.83
CA VAL A 115 -33.74 28.75 35.04
C VAL A 115 -33.20 27.43 35.60
N CYS A 116 -33.91 26.79 36.53
CA CYS A 116 -33.50 25.49 37.06
C CYS A 116 -33.50 24.40 35.98
N LEU A 117 -34.51 24.37 35.11
CA LEU A 117 -34.58 23.45 33.98
C LEU A 117 -33.45 23.70 32.97
N LEU A 118 -33.22 24.95 32.57
CA LEU A 118 -32.15 25.32 31.64
C LEU A 118 -30.75 24.95 32.18
N ARG A 119 -30.53 25.09 33.49
CA ARG A 119 -29.28 24.66 34.13
C ARG A 119 -29.09 23.15 34.05
N ARG A 120 -30.14 22.36 34.31
CA ARG A 120 -30.08 20.88 34.18
C ARG A 120 -29.84 20.45 32.73
N GLU A 121 -30.52 21.07 31.77
CA GLU A 121 -30.32 20.80 30.35
C GLU A 121 -28.89 21.14 29.91
N LYS A 122 -28.36 22.28 30.36
CA LYS A 122 -26.96 22.65 30.12
C LYS A 122 -25.99 21.64 30.70
N ASP A 123 -26.18 21.21 31.94
CA ASP A 123 -25.30 20.23 32.58
C ASP A 123 -25.29 18.89 31.80
N SER A 124 -26.45 18.49 31.27
CA SER A 124 -26.56 17.34 30.37
C SER A 124 -25.76 17.54 29.07
N LEU A 125 -25.88 18.71 28.41
CA LEU A 125 -25.11 19.03 27.20
C LEU A 125 -23.59 19.10 27.48
N VAL A 126 -23.18 19.62 28.64
CA VAL A 126 -21.77 19.66 29.07
C VAL A 126 -21.24 18.24 29.30
N GLN A 127 -22.04 17.34 29.88
CA GLN A 127 -21.68 15.94 30.02
C GLN A 127 -21.52 15.26 28.65
N GLN A 128 -22.44 15.51 27.71
CA GLN A 128 -22.34 15.01 26.34
C GLN A 128 -21.06 15.52 25.65
N LEU A 129 -20.74 16.80 25.78
CA LEU A 129 -19.54 17.40 25.23
C LEU A 129 -18.26 16.77 25.81
N LYS A 130 -18.22 16.54 27.13
CA LYS A 130 -17.10 15.85 27.79
C LYS A 130 -16.94 14.43 27.26
N GLN A 131 -18.04 13.68 27.14
CA GLN A 131 -18.02 12.32 26.62
C GLN A 131 -17.55 12.29 25.15
N GLN A 132 -18.05 13.20 24.31
CA GLN A 132 -17.64 13.30 22.92
C GLN A 132 -16.14 13.63 22.80
N THR A 133 -15.64 14.56 23.61
CA THR A 133 -14.22 14.94 23.62
C THR A 133 -13.34 13.77 24.05
N GLN A 134 -13.75 13.02 25.06
CA GLN A 134 -13.05 11.81 25.51
C GLN A 134 -13.07 10.70 24.45
N ASN A 135 -14.20 10.48 23.78
CA ASN A 135 -14.31 9.49 22.70
C ASN A 135 -13.40 9.85 21.52
N ARG A 136 -13.33 11.13 21.15
CA ARG A 136 -12.42 11.60 20.09
C ARG A 136 -10.95 11.36 20.47
N LEU A 137 -10.56 11.64 21.72
CA LEU A 137 -9.19 11.41 22.17
C LEU A 137 -8.80 9.93 22.08
N LYS A 138 -9.70 9.02 22.47
CA LYS A 138 -9.48 7.57 22.33
C LYS A 138 -9.31 7.12 20.88
N LEU A 139 -10.13 7.64 19.97
CA LEU A 139 -10.02 7.39 18.52
C LEU A 139 -8.67 7.88 17.96
N MET A 140 -8.22 9.06 18.39
CA MET A 140 -6.91 9.58 17.98
C MET A 140 -5.76 8.73 18.52
N GLN A 141 -5.81 8.31 19.79
CA GLN A 141 -4.77 7.47 20.41
C GLN A 141 -4.62 6.09 19.75
N GLN A 142 -5.72 5.45 19.34
CA GLN A 142 -5.68 4.17 18.65
C GLN A 142 -5.11 4.26 17.21
N ASN A 143 -5.05 5.47 16.65
CA ASN A 143 -4.54 5.69 15.29
C ASN A 143 -3.03 6.01 15.25
N PHE A 144 -2.37 6.28 16.38
CA PHE A 144 -0.91 6.54 16.45
C PHE A 144 -0.06 5.27 16.50
N ASP A 145 -0.65 4.10 16.71
CA ASP A 145 0.06 2.81 16.60
C ASP A 145 0.25 2.37 15.13
N SER A 146 -0.13 3.22 14.17
CA SER A 146 -0.03 2.98 12.74
C SER A 146 0.74 4.10 12.03
N ASP A 147 1.92 4.46 12.53
CA ASP A 147 2.88 5.24 11.74
C ASP A 147 3.44 4.36 10.61
N PRO A 148 3.20 4.69 9.33
CA PRO A 148 3.75 3.97 8.19
C PRO A 148 4.98 4.68 7.63
N ASP A 149 5.87 5.17 8.50
CA ASP A 149 7.12 5.84 8.08
C ASP A 149 8.32 4.88 8.09
N SER A 150 8.11 3.66 7.58
CA SER A 150 9.18 2.74 7.18
C SER A 150 9.50 2.86 5.69
N ASN A 151 9.40 4.07 5.13
CA ASN A 151 9.71 4.32 3.73
C ASN A 151 10.85 5.34 3.59
N ASN A 152 12.04 4.96 4.06
CA ASN A 152 13.28 5.44 3.47
C ASN A 152 14.46 4.48 3.72
N ASP A 153 14.61 3.48 2.86
CA ASP A 153 15.92 3.13 2.27
C ASP A 153 15.72 2.16 1.11
N GLY A 154 15.00 2.62 0.10
CA GLY A 154 15.09 2.07 -1.26
C GLY A 154 16.36 2.54 -1.94
N LYS A 155 17.52 2.35 -1.30
CA LYS A 155 18.82 2.52 -1.96
C LYS A 155 19.17 1.20 -2.63
N VAL A 156 18.47 0.90 -3.73
CA VAL A 156 19.00 -0.03 -4.73
C VAL A 156 20.23 0.67 -5.31
N LYS A 157 21.39 0.41 -4.70
CA LYS A 157 22.67 0.69 -5.33
C LYS A 157 22.77 -0.31 -6.48
N GLU A 158 22.32 0.13 -7.64
CA GLU A 158 22.85 -0.33 -8.91
C GLU A 158 24.35 0.01 -8.88
N ALA A 159 25.14 -0.96 -8.48
CA ALA A 159 26.59 -0.95 -8.56
C ALA A 159 26.96 -2.21 -9.34
N ASP A 160 26.93 -2.05 -10.66
CA ASP A 160 27.86 -2.60 -11.62
C ASP A 160 28.38 -4.00 -11.25
N ALA A 161 27.70 -5.02 -11.78
CA ALA A 161 28.15 -6.40 -11.81
C ALA A 161 29.32 -6.61 -12.79
N GLU A 162 30.30 -5.71 -12.80
CA GLU A 162 31.56 -5.83 -13.52
C GLU A 162 32.70 -5.96 -12.50
N GLY A 163 32.98 -7.18 -12.03
CA GLY A 163 34.09 -7.36 -11.09
C GLY A 163 34.27 -8.73 -10.44
N ILE A 164 33.67 -9.80 -10.95
CA ILE A 164 33.91 -11.17 -10.46
C ILE A 164 34.30 -12.06 -11.64
N TRP A 165 35.42 -11.74 -12.28
CA TRP A 165 36.26 -12.68 -13.01
C TRP A 165 37.71 -12.23 -12.84
N ALA A 166 38.37 -12.81 -11.83
CA ALA A 166 39.83 -12.92 -11.73
C ALA A 166 40.12 -14.22 -10.98
#